data_AF-A0A7J8I9C0-F1
#
_entry.id   AF-A0A7J8I9C0-F1
#
_cell.length_a   1.000
_cell.length_b   1.000
_cell.length_c   1.000
_cell.angle_alpha   90.00
_cell.angle_beta   90.00
_cell.angle_gamma   90.00
#
_symmetry.space_group_name_H-M   'P 1'
#
loop_
_entity.id
_entity.type
_entity.pdbx_description
1 polymer ?
#
loop_
_entity_poly.entity_id
_entity_poly.type
_entity_poly.pdbx_seq_one_letter_code
_entity_poly.pdbx_strand_id
1 'polypeptide(L)'
;MAASKVKQDMPPPGGYGPIDYKRNLPRRGLSGYSMFAVGIGTLLFGYWSMMKWNRERRVLQMLRENLEEEAIIMKDVPDWKVGESVFHTMRWVTPIMGELYGLRTNEEILNATYGFIWYT
;
A
#
# COMPACT_ATOMS: atom_id res chain seq x y z
N MET A 1 -44.73 -81.39 -6.05
CA MET A 1 -43.92 -80.43 -6.83
C MET A 1 -42.66 -80.16 -6.02
N ALA A 2 -41.49 -80.59 -6.50
CA ALA A 2 -40.21 -80.38 -5.80
C ALA A 2 -39.78 -78.91 -5.91
N ALA A 3 -39.42 -78.28 -4.79
CA ALA A 3 -38.94 -76.90 -4.75
C ALA A 3 -37.54 -76.80 -5.38
N SER A 4 -37.31 -75.78 -6.21
CA SER A 4 -36.03 -75.54 -6.88
C SER A 4 -34.92 -75.23 -5.85
N LYS A 5 -33.73 -75.83 -6.02
CA LYS A 5 -32.58 -75.76 -5.09
C LYS A 5 -31.79 -74.43 -5.16
N VAL A 6 -32.18 -73.49 -6.04
CA VAL A 6 -31.41 -72.26 -6.28
C VAL A 6 -31.92 -71.15 -5.38
N LYS A 7 -31.05 -70.64 -4.50
CA LYS A 7 -31.33 -69.46 -3.67
C LYS A 7 -31.12 -68.22 -4.54
N GLN A 8 -32.22 -67.59 -4.93
CA GLN A 8 -32.21 -66.34 -5.67
C GLN A 8 -31.74 -65.20 -4.76
N ASP A 9 -30.80 -64.39 -5.24
CA ASP A 9 -30.37 -63.19 -4.51
C ASP A 9 -31.53 -62.20 -4.46
N MET A 10 -31.90 -61.82 -3.23
CA MET A 10 -32.99 -60.92 -2.93
C MET A 10 -32.47 -59.77 -2.06
N PRO A 11 -33.06 -58.56 -2.16
CA PRO A 11 -32.73 -57.49 -1.23
C PRO A 11 -32.97 -57.96 0.21
N PRO A 12 -32.21 -57.43 1.17
CA PRO A 12 -32.36 -57.83 2.57
C PRO A 12 -33.79 -57.54 3.05
N PRO A 13 -34.34 -58.38 3.95
CA PRO A 13 -35.65 -58.11 4.57
C PRO A 13 -35.56 -56.78 5.35
N GLY A 14 -36.20 -55.73 4.82
CA GLY A 14 -36.08 -54.34 5.31
C GLY A 14 -35.61 -53.33 4.25
N GLY A 15 -35.13 -53.79 3.09
CA GLY A 15 -34.68 -52.93 1.99
C GLY A 15 -33.28 -52.34 2.19
N TYR A 16 -32.81 -51.55 1.22
CA TYR A 16 -31.55 -50.82 1.34
C TYR A 16 -31.74 -49.52 2.12
N GLY A 17 -30.67 -49.06 2.77
CA GLY A 17 -30.66 -47.77 3.46
C GLY A 17 -30.95 -46.60 2.51
N PRO A 18 -31.37 -45.44 3.04
CA PRO A 18 -31.62 -44.26 2.22
C PRO A 18 -30.36 -43.83 1.47
N ILE A 19 -30.48 -43.71 0.15
CA ILE A 19 -29.40 -43.21 -0.70
C ILE A 19 -29.69 -41.74 -0.97
N ASP A 20 -28.76 -40.88 -0.57
CA ASP A 20 -28.85 -39.45 -0.84
C ASP A 20 -28.57 -39.17 -2.32
N TYR A 21 -29.63 -39.23 -3.12
CA TYR A 21 -29.59 -38.99 -4.56
C TYR A 21 -29.52 -37.49 -4.92
N LYS A 22 -29.71 -36.59 -3.94
CA LYS A 22 -29.71 -35.14 -4.16
C LYS A 22 -28.30 -34.56 -4.07
N ARG A 23 -28.02 -33.59 -4.93
CA ARG A 23 -26.76 -32.84 -4.89
C ARG A 23 -26.69 -31.99 -3.61
N ASN A 24 -25.73 -32.28 -2.74
CA ASN A 24 -25.42 -31.47 -1.56
C ASN A 24 -24.19 -30.59 -1.81
N LEU A 25 -24.40 -29.36 -2.30
CA LEU A 25 -23.30 -28.41 -2.53
C LEU A 25 -23.33 -27.29 -1.48
N PRO A 26 -22.36 -27.24 -0.55
CA PRO A 26 -22.30 -26.17 0.44
C PRO A 26 -21.91 -24.85 -0.23
N ARG A 27 -22.64 -23.77 0.07
CA ARG A 27 -22.22 -22.42 -0.31
C ARG A 27 -20.98 -22.05 0.50
N ARG A 28 -19.84 -21.93 -0.17
CA ARG A 28 -18.55 -21.58 0.41
C ARG A 28 -18.04 -20.28 -0.19
N GLY A 29 -17.28 -19.52 0.60
CA GLY A 29 -16.60 -18.31 0.15
C GLY A 29 -17.28 -17.00 0.55
N LEU A 30 -16.61 -15.91 0.20
CA LEU A 30 -17.03 -14.54 0.43
C LEU A 30 -18.10 -14.10 -0.59
N SER A 31 -18.99 -13.19 -0.21
CA SER A 31 -19.96 -12.61 -1.14
C SER A 31 -19.24 -11.74 -2.19
N GLY A 32 -19.83 -11.59 -3.38
CA GLY A 32 -19.23 -10.75 -4.44
C GLY A 32 -18.91 -9.33 -3.97
N TYR A 33 -19.80 -8.71 -3.20
CA TYR A 33 -19.57 -7.38 -2.61
C TYR A 33 -18.37 -7.36 -1.65
N SER A 34 -18.23 -8.38 -0.82
CA SER A 34 -17.08 -8.46 0.09
C SER A 34 -15.76 -8.66 -0.66
N MET A 35 -15.75 -9.37 -1.79
CA MET A 35 -14.56 -9.49 -2.64
C MET A 35 -14.18 -8.13 -3.24
N PHE A 36 -15.15 -7.37 -3.76
CA PHE A 36 -14.89 -6.03 -4.29
C PHE A 36 -14.42 -5.06 -3.22
N ALA A 37 -15.01 -5.09 -2.03
CA ALA A 37 -14.60 -4.23 -0.91
C ALA A 37 -13.13 -4.48 -0.53
N VAL A 38 -12.71 -5.74 -0.43
CA VAL A 38 -11.31 -6.11 -0.14
C VAL A 38 -10.38 -5.69 -1.28
N GLY A 39 -10.77 -5.93 -2.53
CA GLY A 39 -9.98 -5.56 -3.70
C GLY A 39 -9.75 -4.05 -3.78
N ILE A 40 -10.82 -3.26 -3.68
CA ILE A 40 -10.75 -1.79 -3.72
C ILE A 40 -9.95 -1.27 -2.52
N GLY A 41 -10.18 -1.79 -1.31
CA GLY A 41 -9.44 -1.38 -0.13
C GLY A 41 -7.93 -1.59 -0.27
N THR A 42 -7.52 -2.75 -0.81
CA THR A 42 -6.11 -3.07 -1.05
C THR A 42 -5.50 -2.13 -2.09
N LEU A 43 -6.22 -1.83 -3.17
CA LEU A 43 -5.77 -0.91 -4.22
C LEU A 43 -5.61 0.51 -3.67
N LEU A 44 -6.63 1.05 -3.00
CA LEU A 44 -6.60 2.40 -2.42
C LEU A 44 -5.44 2.56 -1.44
N PHE A 45 -5.24 1.58 -0.57
CA PHE A 45 -4.14 1.59 0.38
C PHE A 45 -2.77 1.54 -0.33
N GLY A 46 -2.63 0.69 -1.35
CA GLY A 46 -1.41 0.59 -2.16
C GLY A 46 -1.06 1.92 -2.85
N TYR A 47 -2.03 2.55 -3.52
CA TYR A 47 -1.82 3.84 -4.18
C TYR A 47 -1.49 4.95 -3.18
N TRP A 48 -2.21 5.02 -2.05
CA TRP A 48 -1.95 6.02 -1.02
C TRP A 48 -0.53 5.90 -0.45
N SER A 49 -0.12 4.67 -0.10
CA SER A 49 1.23 4.38 0.41
C SER A 49 2.31 4.75 -0.61
N MET A 50 2.13 4.39 -1.87
CA MET A 50 3.06 4.72 -2.96
C MET A 50 3.20 6.23 -3.16
N MET A 51 2.10 6.97 -3.18
CA MET A 51 2.13 8.42 -3.37
C MET A 51 2.81 9.13 -2.20
N LYS A 52 2.52 8.71 -0.97
CA LYS A 52 3.18 9.22 0.24
C LYS A 52 4.69 8.95 0.19
N TRP A 53 5.09 7.71 -0.10
CA TRP A 53 6.48 7.30 -0.20
C TRP A 53 7.26 8.07 -1.28
N ASN A 54 6.64 8.30 -2.45
CA ASN A 54 7.26 9.07 -3.51
C ASN A 54 7.49 10.55 -3.13
N ARG A 55 6.56 11.15 -2.38
CA ARG A 55 6.72 12.52 -1.86
C ARG A 55 7.83 12.60 -0.81
N GLU A 56 7.83 11.67 0.15
CA GLU A 56 8.84 11.62 1.22
C GLU A 56 10.24 11.42 0.64
N ARG A 57 10.43 10.48 -0.30
CA ARG A 57 11.72 10.26 -0.96
C ARG A 57 12.23 11.50 -1.69
N ARG A 58 11.35 12.21 -2.42
CA ARG A 58 11.73 13.44 -3.13
C ARG A 58 12.21 14.51 -2.15
N VAL A 59 11.51 14.71 -1.04
CA VAL A 59 11.88 15.70 -0.02
C VAL A 59 13.22 15.34 0.62
N LEU A 60 13.42 14.07 1.00
CA LEU A 60 14.67 13.62 1.61
C LEU A 60 15.86 13.71 0.64
N GLN A 61 15.64 13.43 -0.65
CA GLN A 61 16.66 13.61 -1.69
C GLN A 61 17.10 15.07 -1.79
N MET A 62 16.16 16.01 -1.88
CA MET A 62 16.49 17.44 -1.95
C MET A 62 17.22 17.93 -0.70
N LEU A 63 16.79 17.52 0.49
CA LEU A 63 17.49 17.88 1.72
C LEU A 63 18.90 17.29 1.77
N ARG A 64 19.08 16.06 1.30
CA ARG A 64 20.40 15.41 1.22
C ARG A 64 21.33 16.17 0.28
N GLU A 65 20.85 16.53 -0.91
CA GLU A 65 21.59 17.35 -1.87
C GLU A 65 21.98 18.70 -1.26
N ASN A 66 21.03 19.40 -0.63
CA ASN A 66 21.28 20.70 -0.02
C ASN A 66 22.30 20.64 1.13
N LEU A 67 22.28 19.57 1.94
CA LEU A 67 23.27 19.36 3.00
C LEU A 67 24.68 19.09 2.44
N GLU A 68 24.78 18.36 1.33
CA GLU A 68 26.06 18.09 0.65
C GLU A 68 26.65 19.38 0.05
N GLU A 69 25.81 20.20 -0.59
CA GLU A 69 26.22 21.52 -1.11
C GLU A 69 26.57 22.51 0.01
N GLU A 70 25.79 22.54 1.10
CA GLU A 70 26.10 23.35 2.28
C GLU A 70 27.47 22.98 2.86
N ALA A 71 27.79 21.68 2.94
CA ALA A 71 29.09 21.21 3.42
C ALA A 71 30.25 21.71 2.55
N ILE A 72 30.05 21.77 1.23
CA ILE A 72 31.07 22.24 0.29
C ILE A 72 31.24 23.76 0.39
N ILE A 73 30.13 24.49 0.44
CA ILE A 73 30.12 25.97 0.47
C ILE A 73 30.65 26.50 1.82
N MET A 74 30.26 25.87 2.93
CA MET A 74 30.54 26.37 4.28
C MET A 74 31.82 25.82 4.91
N LYS A 75 32.60 25.02 4.18
CA LYS A 75 33.83 24.37 4.68
C LYS A 75 34.87 25.33 5.29
N ASP A 76 34.90 26.57 4.81
CA ASP A 76 35.93 27.57 5.17
C ASP A 76 35.44 28.56 6.23
N VAL A 77 34.17 28.47 6.67
CA VAL A 77 33.58 29.38 7.65
C VAL A 77 33.83 28.85 9.07
N PRO A 78 34.51 29.61 9.96
CA PRO A 78 34.75 29.16 11.33
C PRO A 78 33.42 29.05 12.10
N ASP A 79 33.35 28.06 13.01
CA ASP A 79 32.20 27.77 13.88
C ASP A 79 30.88 27.37 13.16
N TRP A 80 30.90 27.12 11.84
CA TRP A 80 29.73 26.63 11.12
C TRP A 80 29.55 25.12 11.28
N LYS A 81 28.35 24.68 11.68
CA LYS A 81 27.99 23.25 11.77
C LYS A 81 26.95 22.91 10.72
N VAL A 82 27.35 22.11 9.73
CA VAL A 82 26.49 21.68 8.62
C VAL A 82 25.32 20.84 9.15
N GLY A 83 24.11 21.17 8.73
CA GLY A 83 22.90 20.43 9.08
C GLY A 83 22.50 20.47 10.56
N GLU A 84 23.02 21.44 11.32
CA GLU A 84 22.56 21.67 12.70
C GLU A 84 21.11 22.18 12.68
N SER A 85 20.22 21.46 13.38
CA SER A 85 18.81 21.86 13.49
C SER A 85 18.68 23.18 14.24
N VAL A 86 17.95 24.14 13.66
CA VAL A 86 17.59 25.41 14.31
C VAL A 86 16.68 25.19 15.53
N PHE A 87 15.93 24.08 15.53
CA PHE A 87 15.03 23.72 16.63
C PHE A 87 15.74 22.90 17.69
N HIS A 88 15.43 23.16 18.97
CA HIS A 88 15.91 22.38 20.12
C HIS A 88 15.29 20.98 20.25
N THR A 89 14.51 20.50 19.27
CA THR A 89 13.78 19.23 19.34
C THR A 89 14.38 18.18 18.41
N MET A 90 14.42 16.92 18.86
CA MET A 90 14.81 15.75 18.04
C MET A 90 13.71 15.25 17.09
N ARG A 91 12.57 15.95 17.02
CA ARG A 91 11.44 15.58 16.17
C ARG A 91 11.69 16.06 14.74
N TRP A 92 11.24 15.28 13.76
CA TRP A 92 11.19 15.73 12.36
C TRP A 92 10.29 16.97 12.21
N VAL A 93 10.85 18.02 11.60
CA VAL A 93 10.13 19.24 11.22
C VAL A 93 9.95 19.23 9.71
N THR A 94 8.74 19.56 9.24
CA THR A 94 8.46 19.65 7.81
C THR A 94 9.26 20.80 7.21
N PRO A 95 10.11 20.57 6.20
CA PRO A 95 10.97 21.59 5.64
C PRO A 95 10.14 22.66 4.93
N ILE A 96 10.59 23.91 5.04
CA ILE A 96 9.96 25.03 4.34
C ILE A 96 10.40 25.07 2.87
N MET A 97 9.65 25.79 2.03
CA MET A 97 9.98 25.92 0.61
C MET A 97 11.39 26.51 0.38
N GLY A 98 11.82 27.45 1.23
CA GLY A 98 13.15 28.03 1.17
C GLY A 98 14.28 27.04 1.50
N GLU A 99 14.05 26.09 2.41
CA GLU A 99 15.02 25.05 2.76
C GLU A 99 15.17 24.00 1.66
N LEU A 100 14.10 23.74 0.90
CA LEU A 100 14.13 22.78 -0.21
C LEU A 100 14.66 23.38 -1.51
N TYR A 101 14.20 24.58 -1.87
CA TYR A 101 14.47 25.18 -3.18
C TYR A 101 15.48 26.33 -3.13
N GLY A 102 16.03 26.70 -1.97
CA GLY A 102 16.89 27.88 -1.81
C GLY A 102 18.18 27.86 -2.65
N LEU A 103 18.72 26.67 -2.95
CA LEU A 103 19.91 26.52 -3.81
C LEU A 103 19.57 26.26 -5.29
N ARG A 104 18.28 26.20 -5.64
CA ARG A 104 17.82 25.86 -6.98
C ARG A 104 17.59 27.10 -7.84
N THR A 105 17.26 26.90 -9.12
CA THR A 105 17.00 28.00 -10.05
C THR A 105 15.73 28.76 -9.67
N ASN A 106 15.70 30.05 -9.98
CA ASN A 106 14.54 30.91 -9.71
C ASN A 106 13.26 30.40 -10.39
N GLU A 107 13.37 29.79 -11.58
CA GLU A 107 12.24 29.19 -12.28
C GLU A 107 11.59 28.06 -11.47
N GLU A 108 12.40 27.17 -10.89
CA GLU A 108 11.92 26.08 -10.03
C GLU A 108 11.27 26.63 -8.75
N ILE A 109 11.86 27.66 -8.13
CA ILE A 109 11.31 28.32 -6.94
C ILE A 109 9.92 28.91 -7.26
N LEU A 110 9.81 29.70 -8.33
CA LEU A 110 8.56 30.38 -8.71
C LEU A 110 7.46 29.38 -9.05
N ASN A 111 7.82 28.31 -9.78
CA ASN A 111 6.88 27.24 -10.10
C ASN A 111 6.43 26.48 -8.84
N ALA A 112 7.36 26.13 -7.95
CA ALA A 112 7.03 25.36 -6.76
C ALA A 112 6.18 26.17 -5.74
N THR A 113 6.38 27.48 -5.68
CA THR A 113 5.67 28.37 -4.74
C THR A 113 4.34 28.87 -5.29
N TYR A 114 4.30 29.29 -6.55
CA TYR A 114 3.11 29.93 -7.13
C TYR A 114 2.51 29.20 -8.33
N GLY A 115 3.14 28.14 -8.84
CA GLY A 115 2.68 27.44 -10.04
C GLY A 115 1.22 26.99 -9.96
N PHE A 116 0.74 26.58 -8.78
CA PHE A 116 -0.68 26.24 -8.59
C PHE A 116 -1.62 27.46 -8.70
N ILE A 117 -1.20 28.63 -8.23
CA ILE A 117 -2.03 29.85 -8.22
C ILE A 117 -2.11 30.46 -9.62
N TRP A 118 -0.99 30.46 -10.36
CA TRP A 118 -0.92 31.05 -11.70
C TRP A 118 -1.43 30.14 -12.81
N TYR A 119 -1.73 28.87 -12.51
CA TYR A 119 -2.24 27.93 -13.49
C TYR A 119 -3.76 28.09 -13.66
N THR A 120 -4.15 29.01 -14.54
CA THR A 120 -5.51 29.22 -15.07
C THR A 120 -5.44 29.46 -16.57
#